data_AF-A0A2E1B264-F1
#
_entry.id   AF-A0A2E1B264-F1
#
_cell.length_a   1.000
_cell.length_b   1.000
_cell.length_c   1.000
_cell.angle_alpha   90.00
_cell.angle_beta   90.00
_cell.angle_gamma   90.00
#
_symmetry.space_group_name_H-M   'P 1'
#
loop_
_entity.id
_entity.type
_entity.pdbx_description
1 polymer ?
#
loop_
_entity_poly.entity_id
_entity_poly.type
_entity_poly.pdbx_seq_one_letter_code
_entity_poly.pdbx_strand_id
1 'polypeptide(L)' 'MSWTDERVEKLKQLWSEGLSASQIATQLGGVSRNAV' A
#
# COMPACT_ATOMS: atom_id res chain seq x y z
N MET A 1 -14.20 -2.54 -1.13
CA MET A 1 -12.83 -2.10 -1.45
C MET A 1 -12.14 -3.28 -2.09
N SER A 2 -11.88 -3.23 -3.39
CA SER A 2 -11.16 -4.31 -4.09
C SER A 2 -9.71 -3.89 -4.28
N TRP A 3 -8.79 -4.81 -4.00
CA TRP A 3 -7.40 -4.68 -4.40
C TRP A 3 -7.33 -4.81 -5.92
N THR A 4 -7.22 -3.68 -6.60
CA THR A 4 -6.97 -3.65 -8.05
C THR A 4 -5.48 -3.87 -8.31
N ASP A 5 -5.15 -4.35 -9.51
CA ASP A 5 -3.75 -4.57 -9.91
C ASP A 5 -2.91 -3.30 -9.79
N GLU A 6 -3.48 -2.12 -10.10
CA GLU A 6 -2.83 -0.82 -9.92
C GLU A 6 -2.44 -0.56 -8.46
N ARG A 7 -3.29 -0.95 -7.50
CA ARG A 7 -3.00 -0.79 -6.07
C ARG A 7 -1.92 -1.76 -5.62
N VAL A 8 -1.91 -2.98 -6.17
CA VAL A 8 -0.87 -3.99 -5.90
C VAL A 8 0.48 -3.53 -6.43
N GLU A 9 0.53 -3.01 -7.65
CA GLU A 9 1.77 -2.47 -8.23
C GLU A 9 2.30 -1.27 -7.43
N LYS A 10 1.41 -0.36 -7.04
CA LYS A 10 1.79 0.77 -6.17
C LYS A 10 2.30 0.30 -4.80
N LEU A 11 1.68 -0.72 -4.20
CA LEU A 11 2.17 -1.32 -2.96
C LEU A 11 3.59 -1.89 -3.13
N LYS A 12 3.85 -2.65 -4.19
CA LYS A 12 5.17 -3.24 -4.45
C LYS A 12 6.25 -2.18 -4.64
N GLN A 13 5.94 -1.09 -5.34
CA GLN A 13 6.86 0.04 -5.52
C GLN A 13 7.23 0.66 -4.18
N LEU A 14 6.24 1.05 -3.37
CA LEU A 14 6.48 1.67 -2.07
C LEU A 14 7.19 0.74 -1.09
N TRP A 15 6.91 -0.56 -1.14
CA TRP A 15 7.64 -1.56 -0.36
C TRP A 15 9.11 -1.65 -0.78
N SER A 16 9.39 -1.61 -2.08
CA SER A 16 10.75 -1.64 -2.62
C SER A 16 11.55 -0.38 -2.26
N GLU A 17 10.87 0.75 -2.08
CA GLU A 17 11.44 2.00 -1.55
C GLU A 17 11.72 1.94 -0.02
N GLY A 18 11.36 0.84 0.65
CA GLY A 18 11.61 0.63 2.08
C GLY A 18 10.60 1.30 3.00
N LEU A 19 9.42 1.69 2.50
CA LEU A 19 8.39 2.29 3.34
C LEU A 19 7.76 1.25 4.28
N SER A 20 7.43 1.67 5.50
CA SER A 20 6.68 0.85 6.44
C SER A 20 5.21 0.69 6.01
N ALA A 21 4.57 -0.40 6.42
CA ALA A 21 3.15 -0.65 6.15
C ALA A 21 2.21 0.51 6.56
N SER A 22 2.52 1.25 7.63
CA SER A 22 1.75 2.44 8.03
C SER A 22 1.91 3.61 7.06
N GLN A 23 3.11 3.80 6.52
CA GLN A 23 3.36 4.82 5.49
C GLN A 23 2.70 4.44 4.17
N ILE A 24 2.79 3.16 3.79
CA ILE A 24 2.12 2.63 2.59
C ILE A 24 0.60 2.76 2.71
N ALA A 25 0.01 2.44 3.87
CA ALA A 25 -1.42 2.61 4.12
C ALA A 25 -1.88 4.06 3.93
N THR A 26 -1.08 5.01 4.44
CA THR A 26 -1.33 6.45 4.28
C THR A 26 -1.27 6.87 2.81
N GLN A 27 -0.31 6.34 2.04
CA GLN A 27 -0.18 6.65 0.61
C GLN A 27 -1.24 5.99 -0.27
N LEU A 28 -1.65 4.75 0.04
CA LEU A 28 -2.65 4.02 -0.73
C LEU A 28 -4.07 4.51 -0.47
N GLY A 29 -4.31 5.09 0.71
CA GLY A 29 -5.59 5.67 1.11
C GLY A 29 -6.70 4.62 1.27
N GLY A 30 -7.55 4.81 2.28
CA GLY A 30 -8.70 3.93 2.55
C GLY A 30 -8.34 2.54 3.09
N VAL A 31 -7.07 2.22 3.31
CA VAL A 31 -6.61 0.94 3.87
C VAL A 31 -5.89 1.18 5.18
N SER A 32 -6.04 0.27 6.14
CA SER A 32 -5.33 0.33 7.41
C SER A 32 -3.95 -0.32 7.29
N ARG A 33 -3.03 -0.01 8.21
CA ARG A 33 -1.71 -0.67 8.29
C ARG A 33 -1.80 -2.20 8.22
N ASN A 34 -2.82 -2.79 8.84
CA ASN A 34 -2.98 -4.25 8.93
C ASN A 34 -3.54 -4.86 7.65
N ALA A 35 -4.07 -4.04 6.74
CA ALA A 35 -4.60 -4.48 5.44
C ALA A 35 -3.58 -4.28 4.30
N VAL A 36 -2.44 -3.62 4.57
CA VAL A 36 -1.25 -3.55 3.70
C VAL A 36 -0.38 -4.76 3.96
#